data_AF-A0A9N8ZF26-F1
#
_entry.id   AF-A0A9N8ZF26-F1
#
_cell.length_a   1.000
_cell.length_b   1.000
_cell.length_c   1.000
_cell.angle_alpha   90.00
_cell.angle_beta   90.00
_cell.angle_gamma   90.00
#
_symmetry.space_group_name_H-M   'P 1'
#
loop_
_entity.id
_entity.type
_entity.pdbx_description
1 polymer ?
#
loop_
_entity_poly.entity_id
_entity_poly.type
_entity_poly.pdbx_seq_one_letter_code
_entity_poly.pdbx_strand_id
1 'polypeptide(L)'
;MNSIFFALLVILCAIHSTYAGPLAYAACQTACNRGWVSCYSSADLVAGATGDLAALPAAVACNVAQGVCMASCVALLTAPSP
;
A
#
# COMPACT_ATOMS: atom_id res chain seq x y z
N MET A 1 0.10 -24.15 38.88
CA MET A 1 -0.43 -23.71 37.56
C MET A 1 0.02 -24.72 36.53
N ASN A 2 -0.93 -25.42 35.90
CA ASN A 2 -0.64 -26.54 35.00
C ASN A 2 0.09 -26.04 33.74
N SER A 3 1.20 -26.66 33.34
CA SER A 3 1.98 -26.22 32.17
C SER A 3 1.16 -26.17 30.88
N ILE A 4 0.13 -27.02 30.79
CA ILE A 4 -0.84 -27.06 29.68
C ILE A 4 -1.70 -25.78 29.66
N PHE A 5 -2.09 -25.26 30.83
CA PHE A 5 -2.89 -24.03 30.93
C PHE A 5 -2.08 -22.81 30.50
N PHE A 6 -0.80 -22.77 30.86
CA PHE A 6 0.11 -21.71 30.41
C PHE A 6 0.34 -21.76 28.89
N ALA A 7 0.55 -22.96 28.32
CA ALA A 7 0.68 -23.14 26.88
C ALA A 7 -0.59 -22.69 26.11
N LEU A 8 -1.78 -23.04 26.61
CA LEU A 8 -3.06 -22.62 26.04
C LEU A 8 -3.24 -21.10 26.03
N LEU A 9 -2.86 -20.41 27.11
CA LEU A 9 -2.92 -18.95 27.19
C LEU A 9 -1.96 -18.26 26.21
N VAL A 10 -0.74 -18.80 26.04
CA VAL A 10 0.23 -18.28 25.07
C VAL A 10 -0.29 -18.45 23.63
N ILE A 11 -0.88 -19.60 23.31
CA ILE A 11 -1.47 -19.86 21.98
C ILE A 11 -2.67 -18.93 21.72
N LEU A 12 -3.54 -18.72 22.71
CA LEU A 12 -4.70 -17.82 22.61
C LEU A 12 -4.30 -16.34 22.49
N CYS A 13 -3.14 -15.92 23.03
CA CYS A 13 -2.61 -14.58 22.80
C CYS A 13 -1.97 -14.43 21.40
N ALA A 14 -1.32 -15.47 20.88
CA ALA A 14 -0.67 -15.44 19.56
C ALA A 14 -1.67 -15.32 18.38
N ILE A 15 -2.89 -15.84 18.54
CA ILE A 15 -3.98 -15.70 17.55
C ILE A 15 -4.58 -14.29 17.48
N HIS A 16 -4.23 -13.38 18.39
CA HIS A 16 -4.62 -11.96 18.32
C HIS A 16 -3.71 -11.13 17.41
N SER A 17 -2.93 -11.75 16.53
CA SER A 17 -2.25 -11.04 15.44
C SER A 17 -3.32 -10.35 14.60
N THR A 18 -3.51 -9.05 14.77
CA THR A 18 -4.57 -8.31 14.09
C THR A 18 -4.30 -8.36 12.58
N TYR A 19 -5.35 -8.45 11.78
CA TYR A 19 -5.29 -8.36 10.33
C TYR A 19 -5.02 -6.90 9.89
N ALA A 20 -4.10 -6.22 10.56
CA ALA A 20 -3.70 -4.86 10.22
C ALA A 20 -2.82 -4.84 8.96
N GLY A 21 -2.20 -5.96 8.55
CA GLY A 21 -1.40 -6.04 7.32
C GLY A 21 -2.19 -5.64 6.06
N PRO A 22 -3.34 -6.28 5.75
CA PRO A 22 -4.21 -5.87 4.65
C PRO A 22 -4.68 -4.41 4.73
N LEU A 23 -4.94 -3.89 5.93
CA LEU A 23 -5.33 -2.49 6.14
C LEU A 23 -4.15 -1.54 5.86
N ALA A 24 -2.94 -1.87 6.32
CA ALA A 24 -1.73 -1.11 6.06
C ALA A 24 -1.37 -1.12 4.57
N TYR A 25 -1.52 -2.26 3.90
CA TYR A 25 -1.40 -2.36 2.44
C TYR A 25 -2.39 -1.43 1.74
N ALA A 26 -3.68 -1.48 2.12
CA ALA A 26 -4.70 -0.61 1.54
C ALA A 26 -4.38 0.88 1.74
N ALA A 27 -3.97 1.27 2.94
CA ALA A 27 -3.57 2.65 3.24
C ALA A 27 -2.35 3.10 2.39
N CYS A 28 -1.34 2.24 2.23
CA CYS A 28 -0.18 2.50 1.39
C CYS A 28 -0.59 2.71 -0.07
N GLN A 29 -1.43 1.82 -0.62
CA GLN A 29 -1.96 1.94 -1.97
C GLN A 29 -2.75 3.24 -2.15
N THR A 30 -3.60 3.62 -1.18
CA THR A 30 -4.33 4.89 -1.22
C THR A 30 -3.37 6.09 -1.25
N ALA A 31 -2.29 6.07 -0.46
CA ALA A 31 -1.29 7.13 -0.45
C ALA A 31 -0.56 7.24 -1.80
N CYS A 32 -0.11 6.11 -2.38
CA CYS A 32 0.51 6.08 -3.70
C CYS A 32 -0.43 6.62 -4.79
N ASN A 33 -1.73 6.27 -4.74
CA ASN A 33 -2.72 6.80 -5.68
C ASN A 33 -2.93 8.31 -5.52
N ARG A 34 -2.95 8.84 -4.28
CA ARG A 34 -3.02 10.29 -4.06
C ARG A 34 -1.78 11.01 -4.61
N GLY A 35 -0.59 10.43 -4.43
CA GLY A 35 0.64 10.94 -5.02
C GLY A 35 0.58 10.97 -6.55
N TRP A 36 0.06 9.91 -7.17
CA TRP A 36 -0.14 9.85 -8.62
C TRP A 36 -1.10 10.93 -9.13
N VAL A 37 -2.25 11.14 -8.47
CA VAL A 37 -3.19 12.22 -8.82
C VAL A 37 -2.52 13.59 -8.71
N SER A 38 -1.72 13.83 -7.66
CA SER A 38 -0.98 15.08 -7.51
C SER A 38 0.04 15.30 -8.62
N CYS A 39 0.77 14.24 -9.01
CA CYS A 39 1.74 14.29 -10.10
C CYS A 39 1.07 14.62 -11.43
N TYR A 40 -0.03 13.92 -11.76
CA TYR A 40 -0.83 14.20 -12.94
C TYR A 40 -1.36 15.63 -12.96
N SER A 41 -1.93 16.10 -11.84
CA SER A 41 -2.44 17.47 -11.74
C SER A 41 -1.35 18.53 -11.89
N SER A 42 -0.12 18.27 -11.45
CA SER A 42 1.01 19.19 -11.62
C SER A 42 1.50 19.31 -13.07
N ALA A 43 1.12 18.35 -13.91
CA ALA A 43 1.44 18.28 -15.32
C ALA A 43 0.20 18.52 -16.22
N ASP A 44 -0.91 19.01 -15.64
CA ASP A 44 -2.19 19.24 -16.33
C ASP A 44 -2.73 18.00 -17.08
N LEU A 45 -2.44 16.82 -16.53
CA LEU A 45 -2.84 15.53 -17.09
C LEU A 45 -4.14 15.02 -16.46
N VAL A 46 -4.99 14.42 -17.29
CA VAL A 46 -6.21 13.72 -16.86
C VAL A 46 -6.10 12.23 -17.20
N ALA A 47 -6.44 11.38 -16.22
CA ALA A 47 -6.48 9.94 -16.37
C ALA A 47 -7.36 9.49 -17.56
N GLY A 48 -6.80 8.71 -18.47
CA GLY A 48 -7.56 8.16 -19.61
C GLY A 48 -7.95 9.19 -20.69
N ALA A 49 -7.55 10.45 -20.56
CA ALA A 49 -7.71 11.44 -21.62
C ALA A 49 -6.64 11.27 -22.70
N THR A 50 -6.99 11.57 -23.94
CA THR A 50 -6.01 11.76 -25.02
C THR A 50 -5.25 13.06 -24.76
N GLY A 51 -4.06 12.95 -24.17
CA GLY A 51 -3.21 14.08 -23.82
C GLY A 51 -2.37 14.59 -24.99
N ASP A 52 -1.77 15.77 -24.80
CA ASP A 52 -0.76 16.31 -25.71
C ASP A 52 0.51 15.44 -25.71
N LEU A 53 1.14 15.25 -26.87
CA LEU A 53 2.37 14.46 -26.98
C LEU A 53 3.51 15.03 -26.13
N ALA A 54 3.53 16.33 -25.87
CA ALA A 54 4.50 16.98 -24.98
C ALA A 54 4.32 16.60 -23.51
N ALA A 55 3.13 16.12 -23.10
CA ALA A 55 2.84 15.71 -21.73
C ALA A 55 3.11 14.20 -21.48
N LEU A 56 3.41 13.43 -22.53
CA LEU A 56 3.77 12.01 -22.44
C LEU A 56 4.92 11.71 -21.47
N PRO A 57 6.03 12.47 -21.45
CA PRO A 57 7.13 12.19 -20.52
C PRO A 57 6.71 12.31 -19.06
N ALA A 58 5.87 13.31 -18.73
CA ALA A 58 5.33 13.49 -17.39
C ALA A 58 4.40 12.33 -17.00
N ALA A 59 3.53 11.90 -17.92
CA ALA A 59 2.66 10.75 -17.70
C ALA A 59 3.48 9.48 -17.40
N VAL A 60 4.50 9.18 -18.21
CA VAL A 60 5.38 8.02 -17.99
C VAL A 60 6.06 8.11 -16.63
N ALA A 61 6.63 9.26 -16.27
CA ALA A 61 7.29 9.45 -14.99
C ALA A 61 6.33 9.22 -13.80
N CYS A 62 5.14 9.81 -13.83
CA CYS A 62 4.14 9.65 -12.78
C CYS A 62 3.69 8.19 -12.61
N ASN A 63 3.45 7.46 -13.70
CA ASN A 63 3.03 6.05 -13.64
C ASN A 63 4.16 5.13 -13.16
N VAL A 64 5.40 5.37 -13.58
CA VAL A 64 6.56 4.62 -13.09
C VAL A 64 6.73 4.84 -11.60
N ALA A 65 6.65 6.08 -11.12
CA ALA A 65 6.73 6.40 -9.70
C ALA A 65 5.61 5.72 -8.90
N GLN A 66 4.37 5.74 -9.40
CA GLN A 66 3.25 5.01 -8.79
C GLN A 66 3.54 3.51 -8.72
N GLY A 67 3.98 2.89 -9.82
CA GLY A 67 4.29 1.45 -9.86
C GLY A 67 5.35 1.05 -8.83
N VAL A 68 6.42 1.82 -8.70
CA VAL A 68 7.47 1.61 -7.69
C VAL A 68 6.90 1.76 -6.27
N CYS A 69 6.08 2.77 -6.02
CA CYS A 69 5.41 2.99 -4.73
C CYS A 69 4.52 1.79 -4.35
N MET A 70 3.66 1.33 -5.27
CA MET A 70 2.78 0.18 -5.05
C MET A 70 3.56 -1.11 -4.82
N ALA A 71 4.64 -1.34 -5.57
CA ALA A 71 5.49 -2.51 -5.40
C ALA A 71 6.12 -2.56 -3.99
N SER A 72 6.48 -1.40 -3.43
CA SER A 72 7.01 -1.31 -2.06
C SER A 72 5.98 -1.63 -0.98
N CYS A 73 4.68 -1.45 -1.27
CA CYS A 73 3.60 -1.75 -0.32
C CYS A 73 3.45 -3.25 -0.04
N VAL A 74 3.99 -4.16 -0.87
CA VAL A 74 3.78 -5.62 -0.72
C VAL A 74 4.23 -6.15 0.64
N ALA A 75 5.27 -5.56 1.24
CA ALA A 75 5.77 -5.94 2.55
C ALA A 75 4.73 -5.73 3.66
N LEU A 76 3.82 -4.75 3.49
CA LEU A 76 2.77 -4.45 4.46
C LEU A 76 1.64 -5.48 4.42
N LEU A 77 1.45 -6.18 3.30
CA LEU A 77 0.40 -7.19 3.16
C LEU A 77 0.65 -8.41 4.05
N THR A 78 1.91 -8.80 4.21
CA THR A 78 2.33 -9.99 4.97
C THR A 78 2.93 -9.66 6.33
N ALA A 79 3.17 -8.38 6.64
CA ALA A 79 3.68 -7.96 7.93
C ALA A 79 2.63 -8.19 9.04
N PRO A 80 2.96 -8.97 10.08
CA PRO A 80 2.18 -8.98 11.31
C PRO A 80 2.26 -7.56 11.89
N SER A 81 1.13 -6.86 11.93
CA SER A 81 1.02 -5.56 12.59
C SER A 81 0.14 -5.72 13.83
N PRO A 82 0.45 -5.03 14.94
CA PRO A 82 -0.30 -5.10 16.18
C PRO A 82 -1.70 -4.51 16.04
#